data_AF-A0A3D4UYL5-F1
#
_entry.id   AF-A0A3D4UYL5-F1
#
_cell.length_a   1.000
_cell.length_b   1.000
_cell.length_c   1.000
_cell.angle_alpha   90.00
_cell.angle_beta   90.00
_cell.angle_gamma   90.00
#
_symmetry.space_group_name_H-M   'P 1'
#
loop_
_entity.id
_entity.type
_entity.pdbx_description
1 polymer ?
#
loop_
_entity_poly.entity_id
_entity_poly.type
_entity_poly.pdbx_seq_one_letter_code
_entity_poly.pdbx_strand_id
1 'polypeptide(L)'
;MKVPTYTSQSALSGKSGGKMLSVQASPAGFSQVASAFKNFADTTSKVAWSLYEAEVKTKRAGELAAAQNEYSTDLNQYALNSLNDNDPKSIIANWNNDTKSSMTSISNTIEDPVVKRRFNSWATDTTTDKTLGVMKVVRAKQIDISKSQFLEREIYLKDQIANGSRVEKASATIELFGDPEKNIMGLYEQMASLGLITNTEAVTSNEAAISDIAELEVRTLFSNIKASKNPEKAGELLLELMEGKSGSYPDLDDEDRATLISQVSTLENSLISQINAQNRQEESAADRARIKRHREGLSKVLQSFDDITPMLFDEVSVMFENDEISNSDFKWLREKMMGGTTDIDDGDLYTDLHRQILQATDDEELDYLFDTVKNQTKLDKLTKESSAALTKAIFEQRDDTDLAKEKKMYSGLIDKLTANIPKESYDASVAGILHNEARILFDRIISDPNSKMTPKAAYDYVADLYLDGMGLGVSYIPLSDQTRNFILRMNPELFSFKEDTSTRNDFSIGGDFNFENWTSEHFIGVEKFIRNDAESGLSVFEQTLEYETLLEARGQWETMAIRRRTPTYPNGFIEEEIDGVTVKRMLTKEEYDKEMLGD
;
A
#
# COMPACT_ATOMS: atom_id res chain seq x y z
N MET A 1 94.35 -17.00 51.18
CA MET A 1 95.60 -17.12 51.95
C MET A 1 95.27 -17.70 53.32
N LYS A 2 96.01 -18.74 53.73
CA LYS A 2 95.74 -19.60 54.89
C LYS A 2 96.27 -18.97 56.20
N VAL A 3 95.41 -18.99 57.24
CA VAL A 3 95.71 -19.41 58.66
C VAL A 3 96.48 -18.36 59.51
N PRO A 4 96.10 -18.09 60.78
CA PRO A 4 96.39 -19.00 61.90
C PRO A 4 95.24 -19.30 62.88
N THR A 5 94.97 -20.59 63.04
CA THR A 5 94.40 -21.23 64.24
C THR A 5 95.46 -21.28 65.34
N TYR A 6 95.08 -20.98 66.58
CA TYR A 6 95.93 -21.20 67.75
C TYR A 6 95.37 -22.32 68.62
N THR A 7 96.10 -23.42 68.65
CA THR A 7 95.96 -24.55 69.59
C THR A 7 96.56 -24.17 70.94
N SER A 8 95.83 -24.39 72.04
CA SER A 8 96.36 -24.23 73.40
C SER A 8 97.33 -25.36 73.74
N GLN A 9 98.60 -25.00 73.99
CA GLN A 9 99.58 -25.86 74.65
C GLN A 9 99.72 -25.40 76.10
N SER A 10 99.14 -26.17 77.03
CA SER A 10 99.44 -26.08 78.46
C SER A 10 100.65 -26.98 78.74
N ALA A 11 101.84 -26.39 78.82
CA ALA A 11 103.04 -27.06 79.31
C ALA A 11 103.16 -26.85 80.83
N LEU A 12 103.10 -27.96 81.57
CA LEU A 12 103.34 -28.04 83.00
C LEU A 12 104.78 -28.54 83.22
N SER A 13 105.65 -27.71 83.79
CA SER A 13 106.96 -28.06 84.38
C SER A 13 107.55 -26.78 84.97
N GLY A 14 108.01 -26.68 86.20
CA GLY A 14 108.57 -27.71 87.08
C GLY A 14 109.79 -27.10 87.78
N LYS A 15 109.57 -26.14 88.69
CA LYS A 15 110.59 -25.72 89.66
C LYS A 15 109.96 -25.66 91.06
N SER A 16 110.12 -26.79 91.73
CA SER A 16 110.06 -26.95 93.17
C SER A 16 111.01 -25.95 93.85
N GLY A 17 110.47 -25.20 94.81
CA GLY A 17 111.20 -24.35 95.73
C GLY A 17 110.31 -24.11 96.92
N GLY A 18 110.37 -25.02 97.89
CA GLY A 18 109.50 -25.02 99.07
C GLY A 18 109.56 -23.69 99.82
N LYS A 19 108.40 -23.09 100.03
CA LYS A 19 108.11 -22.26 101.19
C LYS A 19 106.77 -22.67 101.76
N MET A 20 106.75 -22.66 103.09
CA MET A 20 105.79 -23.27 103.99
C MET A 20 104.33 -23.03 103.61
N LEU A 21 103.51 -24.03 103.90
CA LEU A 21 102.07 -23.88 104.13
C LEU A 21 101.84 -22.83 105.23
N SER A 22 101.77 -21.57 104.85
CA SER A 22 100.99 -20.58 105.57
C SER A 22 99.74 -20.36 104.73
N VAL A 23 98.61 -20.91 105.19
CA VAL A 23 97.30 -20.46 104.75
C VAL A 23 97.12 -19.04 105.30
N GLN A 24 97.80 -18.07 104.68
CA GLN A 24 97.28 -16.73 104.64
C GLN A 24 96.16 -16.79 103.61
N ALA A 25 94.91 -16.66 104.08
CA ALA A 25 93.84 -16.22 103.22
C ALA A 25 94.24 -14.86 102.64
N SER A 26 94.94 -14.89 101.51
CA SER A 26 95.33 -13.70 100.79
C SER A 26 94.04 -13.06 100.28
N PRO A 27 93.76 -11.79 100.65
CA PRO A 27 92.64 -11.04 100.08
C PRO A 27 92.70 -10.96 98.54
N ALA A 28 93.86 -11.25 97.94
CA ALA A 28 94.06 -11.26 96.49
C ALA A 28 93.33 -12.40 95.76
N GLY A 29 93.11 -13.57 96.40
CA GLY A 29 92.36 -14.68 95.77
C GLY A 29 90.86 -14.42 95.75
N PHE A 30 90.34 -13.85 96.84
CA PHE A 30 88.93 -13.42 96.92
C PHE A 30 88.67 -12.19 96.03
N SER A 31 89.62 -11.26 95.92
CA SER A 31 89.49 -10.12 95.00
C SER A 31 89.64 -10.51 93.53
N GLN A 32 90.40 -11.56 93.19
CA GLN A 32 90.44 -12.11 91.82
C GLN A 32 89.14 -12.84 91.45
N VAL A 33 88.55 -13.64 92.35
CA VAL A 33 87.25 -14.27 92.10
C VAL A 33 86.11 -13.24 92.09
N ALA A 34 86.14 -12.26 92.99
CA ALA A 34 85.15 -11.18 93.02
C ALA A 34 85.27 -10.25 91.81
N SER A 35 86.48 -9.97 91.31
CA SER A 35 86.68 -9.19 90.07
C SER A 35 86.30 -9.99 88.82
N ALA A 36 86.57 -11.29 88.77
CA ALA A 36 86.07 -12.15 87.69
C ALA A 36 84.55 -12.27 87.69
N PHE A 37 83.92 -12.41 88.86
CA PHE A 37 82.46 -12.44 89.00
C PHE A 37 81.83 -11.08 88.66
N LYS A 38 82.46 -9.97 89.06
CA LYS A 38 82.05 -8.61 88.67
C LYS A 38 82.15 -8.42 87.16
N ASN A 39 83.26 -8.82 86.53
CA ASN A 39 83.43 -8.74 85.08
C ASN A 39 82.44 -9.64 84.33
N PHE A 40 82.13 -10.82 84.87
CA PHE A 40 81.11 -11.71 84.32
C PHE A 40 79.69 -11.14 84.47
N ALA A 41 79.35 -10.56 85.62
CA ALA A 41 78.07 -9.89 85.87
C ALA A 41 77.92 -8.63 85.01
N ASP A 42 78.96 -7.82 84.89
CA ASP A 42 79.00 -6.62 84.02
C ASP A 42 78.89 -7.01 82.53
N THR A 43 79.53 -8.11 82.11
CA THR A 43 79.44 -8.60 80.73
C THR A 43 78.07 -9.22 80.45
N THR A 44 77.53 -10.03 81.36
CA THR A 44 76.20 -10.64 81.23
C THR A 44 75.11 -9.58 81.24
N SER A 45 75.23 -8.55 82.09
CA SER A 45 74.32 -7.41 82.11
C SER A 45 74.38 -6.62 80.81
N LYS A 46 75.59 -6.31 80.29
CA LYS A 46 75.74 -5.64 78.99
C LYS A 46 75.14 -6.45 77.83
N VAL A 47 75.35 -7.77 77.81
CA VAL A 47 74.77 -8.65 76.79
C VAL A 47 73.24 -8.68 76.91
N ALA A 48 72.70 -8.84 78.12
CA ALA A 48 71.26 -8.81 78.35
C ALA A 48 70.63 -7.47 77.94
N TRP A 49 71.26 -6.34 78.28
CA TRP A 49 70.83 -5.02 77.83
C TRP A 49 70.90 -4.85 76.31
N SER A 50 71.95 -5.37 75.67
CA SER A 50 72.09 -5.32 74.21
C SER A 50 71.05 -6.19 73.48
N LEU A 51 70.72 -7.36 74.05
CA LEU A 51 69.67 -8.24 73.53
C LEU A 51 68.29 -7.60 73.70
N TYR A 52 68.02 -7.03 74.89
CA TYR A 52 66.79 -6.29 75.14
C TYR A 52 66.65 -5.08 74.22
N GLU A 53 67.73 -4.32 74.00
CA GLU A 53 67.76 -3.21 73.05
C GLU A 53 67.48 -3.69 71.62
N ALA A 54 68.08 -4.80 71.19
CA ALA A 54 67.85 -5.41 69.88
C ALA A 54 66.41 -5.92 69.73
N GLU A 55 65.85 -6.54 70.76
CA GLU A 55 64.47 -7.01 70.80
C GLU A 55 63.49 -5.84 70.68
N VAL A 56 63.67 -4.78 71.47
CA VAL A 56 62.84 -3.56 71.41
C VAL A 56 62.97 -2.89 70.04
N LYS A 57 64.18 -2.79 69.47
CA LYS A 57 64.38 -2.24 68.12
C LYS A 57 63.65 -3.06 67.07
N THR A 58 63.71 -4.39 67.16
CA THR A 58 63.06 -5.30 66.20
C THR A 58 61.54 -5.22 66.32
N LYS A 59 61.00 -5.22 67.55
CA LYS A 59 59.55 -5.07 67.80
C LYS A 59 59.03 -3.74 67.25
N ARG A 60 59.71 -2.63 67.55
CA ARG A 60 59.37 -1.30 67.02
C ARG A 60 59.42 -1.22 65.50
N ALA A 61 60.42 -1.87 64.89
CA ALA A 61 60.55 -1.91 63.43
C ALA A 61 59.42 -2.71 62.79
N GLY A 62 59.04 -3.85 63.38
CA GLY A 62 57.91 -4.67 62.92
C GLY A 62 56.56 -3.95 63.04
N GLU A 63 56.30 -3.33 64.19
CA GLU A 63 55.07 -2.54 64.43
C GLU A 63 54.98 -1.34 63.47
N LEU A 64 56.09 -0.61 63.28
CA LEU A 64 56.15 0.49 62.31
C LEU A 64 55.87 -0.01 60.89
N ALA A 65 56.51 -1.11 60.45
CA ALA A 65 56.33 -1.66 59.12
C ALA A 65 54.89 -2.15 58.88
N ALA A 66 54.26 -2.77 59.88
CA ALA A 66 52.86 -3.20 59.80
C ALA A 66 51.92 -2.01 59.60
N ALA A 67 52.05 -0.97 60.44
CA ALA A 67 51.27 0.26 60.32
C ALA A 67 51.49 0.99 58.98
N GLN A 68 52.74 1.01 58.48
CA GLN A 68 53.08 1.59 57.18
C GLN A 68 52.44 0.83 56.02
N ASN A 69 52.43 -0.50 56.08
CA ASN A 69 51.82 -1.34 55.05
C ASN A 69 50.29 -1.19 55.03
N GLU A 70 49.65 -1.17 56.20
CA GLU A 70 48.21 -0.95 56.35
C GLU A 70 47.82 0.42 55.77
N TYR A 71 48.46 1.49 56.21
CA TYR A 71 48.18 2.83 55.71
C TYR A 71 48.44 2.98 54.21
N SER A 72 49.51 2.38 53.69
CA SER A 72 49.81 2.39 52.25
C SER A 72 48.71 1.68 51.44
N THR A 73 48.15 0.60 51.99
CA THR A 73 47.05 -0.13 51.36
C THR A 73 45.79 0.73 51.30
N ASP A 74 45.43 1.36 52.42
CA ASP A 74 44.31 2.30 52.52
C ASP A 74 44.45 3.47 51.55
N LEU A 75 45.62 4.13 51.52
CA LEU A 75 45.89 5.24 50.61
C LEU A 75 45.73 4.85 49.13
N ASN A 76 46.19 3.66 48.75
CA ASN A 76 46.01 3.18 47.38
C ASN A 76 44.52 2.90 47.09
N GLN A 77 43.76 2.35 48.04
CA GLN A 77 42.33 2.12 47.88
C GLN A 77 41.56 3.44 47.75
N TYR A 78 41.84 4.44 48.57
CA TYR A 78 41.20 5.76 48.47
C TYR A 78 41.56 6.45 47.16
N ALA A 79 42.81 6.30 46.70
CA ALA A 79 43.22 6.81 45.39
C ALA A 79 42.46 6.10 44.25
N LEU A 80 42.21 4.79 44.34
CA LEU A 80 41.37 4.07 43.36
C LEU A 80 39.91 4.54 43.41
N ASN A 81 39.36 4.75 44.60
CA ASN A 81 37.99 5.26 44.75
C ASN A 81 37.82 6.64 44.10
N SER A 82 38.85 7.50 44.16
CA SER A 82 38.80 8.82 43.51
C SER A 82 38.76 8.75 41.97
N LEU A 83 39.22 7.66 41.35
CA LEU A 83 39.08 7.46 39.90
C LEU A 83 37.63 7.17 39.48
N ASN A 84 36.84 6.58 40.38
CA ASN A 84 35.46 6.16 40.13
C ASN A 84 34.41 7.24 40.43
N ASP A 85 34.79 8.30 41.14
CA ASP A 85 33.93 9.44 41.40
C ASP A 85 34.03 10.45 40.25
N ASN A 86 32.91 11.09 39.92
CA ASN A 86 32.80 12.07 38.85
C ASN A 86 32.70 13.51 39.36
N ASP A 87 32.49 13.73 40.66
CA ASP A 87 32.46 15.08 41.24
C ASP A 87 33.83 15.45 41.85
N PRO A 88 34.55 16.45 41.29
CA PRO A 88 35.81 16.95 41.82
C PRO A 88 35.74 17.35 43.31
N LYS A 89 34.60 17.89 43.77
CA LYS A 89 34.44 18.34 45.16
C LYS A 89 34.33 17.15 46.11
N SER A 90 33.52 16.16 45.73
CA SER A 90 33.37 14.89 46.46
C SER A 90 34.72 14.17 46.57
N ILE A 91 35.50 14.09 45.48
CA ILE A 91 36.83 13.45 45.49
C ILE A 91 37.75 14.08 46.55
N ILE A 92 37.87 15.42 46.58
CA ILE A 92 38.73 16.12 47.53
C ILE A 92 38.25 15.87 48.97
N ALA A 93 36.94 15.98 49.20
CA ALA A 93 36.35 15.81 50.53
C ALA A 93 36.58 14.39 51.06
N ASN A 94 36.30 13.37 50.24
CA ASN A 94 36.46 11.96 50.61
C ASN A 94 37.93 11.63 50.87
N TRP A 95 38.85 12.02 49.98
CA TRP A 95 40.29 11.83 50.19
C TRP A 95 40.76 12.40 51.53
N ASN A 96 40.43 13.66 51.83
CA ASN A 96 40.86 14.31 53.07
C ASN A 96 40.25 13.65 54.32
N ASN A 97 38.98 13.24 54.25
CA ASN A 97 38.31 12.59 55.37
C ASN A 97 38.86 11.19 55.62
N ASP A 98 38.98 10.37 54.57
CA ASP A 98 39.40 8.97 54.64
C ASP A 98 40.87 8.86 55.09
N THR A 99 41.76 9.67 54.51
CA THR A 99 43.18 9.67 54.88
C THR A 99 43.42 10.10 56.33
N LYS A 100 42.69 11.11 56.81
CA LYS A 100 42.74 11.58 58.20
C LYS A 100 42.16 10.55 59.17
N SER A 101 41.05 9.91 58.79
CA SER A 101 40.39 8.87 59.58
C SER A 101 41.29 7.64 59.73
N SER A 102 41.82 7.11 58.63
CA SER A 102 42.74 5.96 58.63
C SER A 102 44.02 6.25 59.41
N MET A 103 44.64 7.42 59.19
CA MET A 103 45.84 7.83 59.95
C MET A 103 45.57 7.86 61.46
N THR A 104 44.43 8.43 61.88
CA THR A 104 44.05 8.50 63.29
C THR A 104 43.78 7.12 63.87
N SER A 105 43.07 6.27 63.13
CA SER A 105 42.75 4.89 63.51
C SER A 105 44.02 4.08 63.77
N ILE A 106 44.93 4.03 62.80
CA ILE A 106 46.19 3.28 62.91
C ILE A 106 47.10 3.88 63.99
N SER A 107 47.16 5.21 64.11
CA SER A 107 47.96 5.86 65.17
C SER A 107 47.47 5.52 66.58
N ASN A 108 46.18 5.20 66.75
CA ASN A 108 45.60 4.84 68.04
C ASN A 108 45.82 3.37 68.42
N THR A 109 46.14 2.49 67.46
CA THR A 109 46.48 1.08 67.74
C THR A 109 47.94 0.90 68.15
N ILE A 110 48.82 1.86 67.83
CA ILE A 110 50.24 1.85 68.19
C ILE A 110 50.42 2.28 69.67
N GLU A 111 50.93 1.37 70.49
CA GLU A 111 51.17 1.63 71.93
C GLU A 111 52.45 2.42 72.17
N ASP A 112 53.52 2.14 71.40
CA ASP A 112 54.83 2.78 71.62
C ASP A 112 54.85 4.23 71.10
N PRO A 113 55.11 5.24 71.95
CA PRO A 113 55.08 6.64 71.56
C PRO A 113 56.15 7.01 70.51
N VAL A 114 57.28 6.29 70.47
CA VAL A 114 58.33 6.50 69.47
C VAL A 114 57.88 5.99 68.11
N VAL A 115 57.23 4.83 68.07
CA VAL A 115 56.67 4.25 66.83
C VAL A 115 55.53 5.13 66.32
N LYS A 116 54.61 5.55 67.20
CA LYS A 116 53.49 6.43 66.88
C LYS A 116 53.95 7.75 66.25
N ARG A 117 54.98 8.38 66.82
CA ARG A 117 55.57 9.62 66.27
C ARG A 117 56.20 9.39 64.90
N ARG A 118 56.94 8.30 64.72
CA ARG A 118 57.57 7.95 63.42
C ARG A 118 56.53 7.66 62.35
N PHE A 119 55.50 6.89 62.69
CA PHE A 119 54.36 6.61 61.82
C PHE A 119 53.65 7.90 61.41
N ASN A 120 53.27 8.76 62.37
CA ASN A 120 52.55 10.00 62.05
C ASN A 120 53.36 10.92 61.13
N SER A 121 54.68 11.03 61.34
CA SER A 121 55.56 11.79 60.44
C SER A 121 55.55 11.19 59.03
N TRP A 122 55.81 9.88 58.91
CA TRP A 122 55.85 9.19 57.63
C TRP A 122 54.50 9.22 56.90
N ALA A 123 53.38 9.06 57.62
CA ALA A 123 52.03 9.08 57.07
C ALA A 123 51.68 10.46 56.51
N THR A 124 52.07 11.53 57.20
CA THR A 124 51.89 12.91 56.72
C THR A 124 52.63 13.13 55.41
N ASP A 125 53.90 12.71 55.34
CA ASP A 125 54.73 12.85 54.15
C ASP A 125 54.14 12.04 52.97
N THR A 126 53.79 10.78 53.23
CA THR A 126 53.24 9.87 52.21
C THR A 126 51.88 10.34 51.67
N THR A 127 51.01 10.87 52.54
CA THR A 127 49.72 11.44 52.13
C THR A 127 49.90 12.68 51.26
N THR A 128 50.88 13.53 51.59
CA THR A 128 51.21 14.69 50.77
C THR A 128 51.65 14.28 49.36
N ASP A 129 52.52 13.27 49.25
CA ASP A 129 52.99 12.73 47.97
C ASP A 129 51.83 12.15 47.14
N LYS A 130 50.95 11.37 47.76
CA LYS A 130 49.81 10.75 47.08
C LYS A 130 48.71 11.74 46.71
N THR A 131 48.54 12.82 47.47
CA THR A 131 47.57 13.88 47.19
C THR A 131 47.79 14.49 45.81
N LEU A 132 49.03 14.62 45.35
CA LEU A 132 49.32 15.12 43.99
C LEU A 132 48.71 14.24 42.89
N GLY A 133 48.70 12.91 43.10
CA GLY A 133 48.07 11.98 42.17
C GLY A 133 46.55 12.17 42.10
N VAL A 134 45.90 12.27 43.25
CA VAL A 134 44.45 12.52 43.34
C VAL A 134 44.09 13.88 42.77
N MET A 135 44.86 14.93 43.05
CA MET A 135 44.62 16.26 42.51
C MET A 135 44.76 16.32 40.99
N LYS A 136 45.59 15.47 40.37
CA LYS A 136 45.62 15.32 38.91
C LYS A 136 44.30 14.76 38.37
N VAL A 137 43.72 13.76 39.05
CA VAL A 137 42.41 13.19 38.71
C VAL A 137 41.31 14.24 38.85
N VAL A 138 41.26 14.93 39.99
CA VAL A 138 40.32 16.05 40.25
C VAL A 138 40.40 17.09 39.14
N ARG A 139 41.62 17.51 38.78
CA ARG A 139 41.83 18.50 37.72
C ARG A 139 41.37 17.99 36.36
N ALA A 140 41.64 16.74 36.02
CA ALA A 140 41.14 16.14 34.77
C ALA A 140 39.61 16.15 34.72
N LYS A 141 38.93 15.73 35.79
CA LYS A 141 37.46 15.76 35.88
C LYS A 141 36.89 17.17 35.77
N GLN A 142 37.55 18.15 36.39
CA GLN A 142 37.13 19.55 36.29
C GLN A 142 37.31 20.09 34.87
N ILE A 143 38.40 19.74 34.19
CA ILE A 143 38.61 20.07 32.78
C ILE A 143 37.51 19.44 31.91
N ASP A 144 37.17 18.18 32.13
CA ASP A 144 36.12 17.49 31.37
C ASP A 144 34.75 18.17 31.52
N ILE A 145 34.36 18.52 32.76
CA ILE A 145 33.11 19.25 33.03
C ILE A 145 33.10 20.61 32.32
N SER A 146 34.17 21.38 32.46
CA SER A 146 34.27 22.68 31.80
C SER A 146 34.27 22.54 30.28
N LYS A 147 35.03 21.60 29.72
CA LYS A 147 35.05 21.32 28.28
C LYS A 147 33.65 20.98 27.75
N SER A 148 32.88 20.16 28.47
CA SER A 148 31.50 19.84 28.09
C SER A 148 30.62 21.08 27.95
N GLN A 149 30.71 22.04 28.89
CA GLN A 149 29.92 23.28 28.84
C GLN A 149 30.28 24.14 27.62
N PHE A 150 31.56 24.19 27.27
CA PHE A 150 32.01 24.90 26.06
C PHE A 150 31.55 24.18 24.78
N LEU A 151 31.56 22.84 24.75
CA LEU A 151 31.04 22.07 23.60
C LEU A 151 29.51 22.25 23.42
N GLU A 152 28.76 22.33 24.51
CA GLU A 152 27.33 22.68 24.44
C GLU A 152 27.12 24.09 23.87
N ARG A 153 27.96 25.05 24.29
CA ARG A 153 27.93 26.41 23.76
C ARG A 153 28.31 26.48 22.30
N GLU A 154 29.30 25.70 21.87
CA GLU A 154 29.71 25.56 20.47
C GLU A 154 28.54 25.13 19.59
N ILE A 155 27.83 24.05 19.96
CA ILE A 155 26.68 23.55 19.19
C ILE A 155 25.61 24.63 19.05
N TYR A 156 25.31 25.32 20.16
CA TYR A 156 24.36 26.43 20.15
C TYR A 156 24.80 27.57 19.20
N LEU A 157 26.08 27.94 19.23
CA LEU A 157 26.60 29.01 18.37
C LEU A 157 26.58 28.61 16.89
N LYS A 158 26.95 27.37 16.55
CA LYS A 158 26.86 26.83 15.17
C LYS A 158 25.43 26.93 14.64
N ASP A 159 24.43 26.51 15.42
CA ASP A 159 23.02 26.62 15.05
C ASP A 159 22.56 28.08 14.86
N GLN A 160 22.95 28.99 15.76
CA GLN A 160 22.63 30.41 15.63
C GLN A 160 23.27 31.05 14.39
N ILE A 161 24.48 30.64 14.01
CA ILE A 161 25.13 31.12 12.78
C ILE A 161 24.42 30.60 11.54
N ALA A 162 24.01 29.32 11.53
CA ALA A 162 23.33 28.74 10.38
C ALA A 162 21.90 29.29 10.21
N ASN A 163 21.15 29.37 11.32
CA ASN A 163 19.69 29.51 11.31
C ASN A 163 19.17 30.82 11.90
N GLY A 164 20.01 31.56 12.62
CA GLY A 164 19.61 32.78 13.33
C GLY A 164 19.30 33.97 12.42
N SER A 165 18.71 35.00 13.02
CA SER A 165 18.56 36.31 12.41
C SER A 165 19.92 36.96 12.14
N ARG A 166 19.96 37.98 11.28
CA ARG A 166 21.21 38.70 10.95
C ARG A 166 22.01 39.16 12.17
N VAL A 167 21.33 39.57 13.24
CA VAL A 167 21.97 40.03 14.48
C VAL A 167 22.52 38.84 15.28
N GLU A 168 21.76 37.76 15.39
CA GLU A 168 22.18 36.52 16.06
C GLU A 168 23.37 35.89 15.35
N LYS A 169 23.33 35.79 14.01
CA LYS A 169 24.46 35.31 13.21
C LYS A 169 25.73 36.09 13.49
N ALA A 170 25.65 37.42 13.43
CA ALA A 170 26.81 38.28 13.66
C ALA A 170 27.36 38.12 15.09
N SER A 171 26.49 38.10 16.10
CA SER A 171 26.91 37.90 17.50
C SER A 171 27.53 36.53 17.72
N ALA A 172 26.91 35.48 17.20
CA ALA A 172 27.38 34.10 17.38
C ALA A 172 28.69 33.84 16.62
N THR A 173 28.87 34.45 15.45
CA THR A 173 30.13 34.39 14.68
C THR A 173 31.29 34.99 15.48
N ILE A 174 31.09 36.19 16.06
CA ILE A 174 32.12 36.84 16.88
C ILE A 174 32.42 36.01 18.14
N GLU A 175 31.39 35.41 18.76
CA GLU A 175 31.60 34.60 19.96
C GLU A 175 32.34 33.28 19.64
N LEU A 176 31.99 32.61 18.54
CA LEU A 176 32.59 31.34 18.15
C LEU A 176 34.02 31.51 17.63
N PHE A 177 34.23 32.45 16.71
CA PHE A 177 35.48 32.61 15.97
C PHE A 177 36.34 33.78 16.46
N GLY A 178 35.79 34.69 17.24
CA GLY A 178 36.49 35.89 17.71
C GLY A 178 36.47 37.03 16.71
N ASP A 179 37.16 38.11 17.07
CA ASP A 179 37.43 39.26 16.21
C ASP A 179 38.85 39.78 16.52
N PRO A 180 39.85 39.43 15.68
CA PRO A 180 41.24 39.84 15.89
C PRO A 180 41.43 41.36 15.86
N GLU A 181 40.63 42.09 15.08
CA GLU A 181 40.73 43.54 14.97
C GLU A 181 40.27 44.24 16.25
N LYS A 182 39.30 43.63 16.94
CA LYS A 182 38.77 44.10 18.23
C LYS A 182 39.40 43.42 19.44
N ASN A 183 40.39 42.54 19.22
CA ASN A 183 41.05 41.75 20.26
C ASN A 183 40.04 40.93 21.10
N ILE A 184 39.02 40.37 20.44
CA ILE A 184 38.01 39.50 21.04
C ILE A 184 38.40 38.05 20.73
N MET A 185 38.64 37.25 21.78
CA MET A 185 38.95 35.84 21.62
C MET A 185 37.70 35.02 21.30
N GLY A 186 37.80 34.15 20.31
CA GLY A 186 36.75 33.17 19.99
C GLY A 186 36.64 32.06 21.04
N LEU A 187 35.55 31.31 21.01
CA LEU A 187 35.26 30.22 21.93
C LEU A 187 36.42 29.21 22.02
N TYR A 188 36.95 28.77 20.87
CA TYR A 188 38.04 27.79 20.82
C TYR A 188 39.36 28.35 21.38
N GLU A 189 39.65 29.63 21.12
CA GLU A 189 40.81 30.32 21.70
C GLU A 189 40.67 30.47 23.22
N GLN A 190 39.46 30.76 23.71
CA GLN A 190 39.16 30.78 25.14
C GLN A 190 39.40 29.40 25.75
N MET A 191 38.89 28.32 25.13
CA MET A 191 39.13 26.95 25.61
C MET A 191 40.61 26.60 25.67
N ALA A 192 41.39 27.00 24.66
CA ALA A 192 42.83 26.78 24.64
C ALA A 192 43.56 27.59 25.73
N SER A 193 43.19 28.86 25.91
CA SER A 193 43.77 29.74 26.95
C SER A 193 43.51 29.22 28.37
N LEU A 194 42.36 28.57 28.59
CA LEU A 194 41.98 27.93 29.85
C LEU A 194 42.64 26.55 30.04
N GLY A 195 43.33 26.05 29.02
CA GLY A 195 43.97 24.72 29.03
C GLY A 195 42.98 23.57 28.99
N LEU A 196 41.76 23.79 28.46
CA LEU A 196 40.76 22.76 28.25
C LEU A 196 41.04 21.92 26.99
N ILE A 197 41.67 22.56 26.00
CA ILE A 197 42.15 21.96 24.75
C ILE A 197 43.54 22.50 24.41
N THR A 198 44.24 21.85 23.49
CA THR A 198 45.50 22.34 22.93
C THR A 198 45.25 23.44 21.89
N ASN A 199 46.25 24.28 21.63
CA ASN A 199 46.16 25.28 20.54
C ASN A 199 45.93 24.63 19.17
N THR A 200 46.51 23.45 18.92
CA THR A 200 46.29 22.70 17.68
C THR A 200 44.83 22.24 17.57
N GLU A 201 44.27 21.69 18.65
CA GLU A 201 42.86 21.29 18.68
C GLU A 201 41.93 22.49 18.44
N ALA A 202 42.25 23.67 19.01
CA ALA A 202 41.47 24.88 18.79
C ALA A 202 41.42 25.30 17.32
N VAL A 203 42.56 25.24 16.61
CA VAL A 203 42.61 25.54 15.17
C VAL A 203 41.80 24.51 14.37
N THR A 204 41.98 23.22 14.64
CA THR A 204 41.24 22.17 13.92
C THR A 204 39.73 22.22 14.19
N SER A 205 39.31 22.54 15.41
CA SER A 205 37.90 22.70 15.76
C SER A 205 37.29 23.95 15.12
N ASN A 206 38.08 25.01 14.98
CA ASN A 206 37.67 26.22 14.27
C ASN A 206 37.43 25.92 12.78
N GLU A 207 38.37 25.27 12.10
CA GLU A 207 38.20 24.85 10.70
C GLU A 207 37.00 23.92 10.50
N ALA A 208 36.86 22.89 11.37
CA ALA A 208 35.71 21.99 11.31
C ALA A 208 34.37 22.71 11.53
N ALA A 209 34.34 23.72 12.42
CA ALA A 209 33.13 24.48 12.67
C ALA A 209 32.64 25.28 11.47
N ILE A 210 33.55 25.77 10.63
CA ILE A 210 33.18 26.47 9.40
C ILE A 210 32.45 25.50 8.45
N SER A 211 32.98 24.28 8.28
CA SER A 211 32.35 23.23 7.47
C SER A 211 30.99 22.81 8.03
N ASP A 212 30.91 22.53 9.35
CA ASP A 212 29.66 22.15 10.02
C ASP A 212 28.56 23.21 9.85
N ILE A 213 28.92 24.51 9.93
CA ILE A 213 27.98 25.61 9.74
C ILE A 213 27.47 25.63 8.30
N ALA A 214 28.35 25.48 7.31
CA ALA A 214 27.95 25.42 5.90
C ALA A 214 26.99 24.25 5.64
N GLU A 215 27.26 23.08 6.24
CA GLU A 215 26.37 21.92 6.15
C GLU A 215 24.99 22.22 6.76
N LEU A 216 24.95 22.81 7.95
CA LEU A 216 23.71 23.18 8.62
C LEU A 216 22.88 24.19 7.80
N GLU A 217 23.52 25.19 7.19
CA GLU A 217 22.84 26.16 6.33
C GLU A 217 22.14 25.47 5.14
N VAL A 218 22.83 24.55 4.47
CA VAL A 218 22.25 23.78 3.36
C VAL A 218 21.12 22.88 3.85
N ARG A 219 21.27 22.20 4.99
CA ARG A 219 20.22 21.32 5.55
C ARG A 219 18.96 22.09 5.92
N THR A 220 19.10 23.31 6.40
CA THR A 220 17.95 24.19 6.69
C THR A 220 17.24 24.61 5.41
N LEU A 221 17.98 25.01 4.38
CA LEU A 221 17.39 25.33 3.07
C LEU A 221 16.69 24.13 2.46
N PHE A 222 17.32 22.96 2.46
CA PHE A 222 16.72 21.70 2.02
C PHE A 222 15.40 21.40 2.74
N SER A 223 15.37 21.58 4.07
CA SER A 223 14.16 21.37 4.89
C SER A 223 13.05 22.37 4.53
N ASN A 224 13.41 23.63 4.31
CA ASN A 224 12.47 24.68 3.90
C ASN A 224 11.89 24.42 2.50
N ILE A 225 12.72 23.94 1.57
CA ILE A 225 12.29 23.54 0.21
C ILE A 225 11.29 22.40 0.32
N LYS A 226 11.61 21.35 1.09
CA LYS A 226 10.71 20.22 1.33
C LYS A 226 9.36 20.66 1.91
N ALA A 227 9.35 21.60 2.85
CA ALA A 227 8.12 22.13 3.44
C ALA A 227 7.31 22.96 2.44
N SER A 228 7.97 23.79 1.63
CA SER A 228 7.32 24.65 0.62
C SER A 228 6.85 23.90 -0.63
N LYS A 229 7.35 22.68 -0.86
CA LYS A 229 7.08 21.84 -2.05
C LYS A 229 7.39 22.52 -3.39
N ASN A 230 8.37 23.44 -3.41
CA ASN A 230 8.75 24.13 -4.62
C ASN A 230 9.95 23.43 -5.30
N PRO A 231 9.77 22.82 -6.50
CA PRO A 231 10.85 22.14 -7.21
C PRO A 231 11.91 23.10 -7.77
N GLU A 232 11.56 24.33 -8.14
CA GLU A 232 12.51 25.30 -8.70
C GLU A 232 13.59 25.65 -7.68
N LYS A 233 13.19 25.87 -6.43
CA LYS A 233 14.12 26.10 -5.32
C LYS A 233 15.01 24.90 -5.03
N ALA A 234 14.53 23.68 -5.27
CA ALA A 234 15.34 22.47 -5.16
C ALA A 234 16.42 22.44 -6.25
N GLY A 235 16.06 22.80 -7.49
CA GLY A 235 16.99 22.92 -8.61
C GLY A 235 18.01 24.04 -8.41
N GLU A 236 17.61 25.20 -7.90
CA GLU A 236 18.52 26.30 -7.53
C GLU A 236 19.57 25.83 -6.52
N LEU A 237 19.13 25.21 -5.41
CA LEU A 237 20.04 24.68 -4.39
C LEU A 237 20.96 23.59 -4.96
N LEU A 238 20.45 22.74 -5.86
CA LEU A 238 21.26 21.72 -6.52
C LEU A 238 22.39 22.34 -7.35
N LEU A 239 22.09 23.40 -8.12
CA LEU A 239 23.08 24.13 -8.90
C LEU A 239 24.14 24.77 -8.01
N GLU A 240 23.72 25.46 -6.95
CA GLU A 240 24.63 26.09 -5.97
C GLU A 240 25.57 25.07 -5.32
N LEU A 241 25.08 23.85 -5.05
CA LEU A 241 25.92 22.77 -4.52
C LEU A 241 26.92 22.22 -5.54
N MET A 242 26.51 22.12 -6.82
CA MET A 242 27.33 21.63 -7.92
C MET A 242 28.47 22.58 -8.32
N GLU A 243 28.35 23.87 -8.04
CA GLU A 243 29.43 24.87 -8.26
C GLU A 243 30.67 24.63 -7.39
N GLY A 244 30.56 23.79 -6.35
CA GLY A 244 31.69 23.38 -5.53
C GLY A 244 32.30 24.54 -4.74
N LYS A 245 33.64 24.58 -4.68
CA LYS A 245 34.40 25.61 -3.93
C LYS A 245 34.32 27.02 -4.53
N SER A 246 33.74 27.18 -5.71
CA SER A 246 33.57 28.48 -6.37
C SER A 246 32.16 29.05 -6.23
N GLY A 247 31.24 28.31 -5.60
CA GLY A 247 29.83 28.69 -5.45
C GLY A 247 29.49 29.27 -4.08
N SER A 248 28.19 29.24 -3.75
CA SER A 248 27.61 29.81 -2.52
C SER A 248 28.08 29.14 -1.22
N TYR A 249 28.57 27.90 -1.28
CA TYR A 249 29.00 27.12 -0.11
C TYR A 249 30.44 26.63 -0.26
N PRO A 250 31.45 27.52 -0.23
CA PRO A 250 32.84 27.15 -0.51
C PRO A 250 33.46 26.26 0.58
N ASP A 251 33.00 26.42 1.82
CA ASP A 251 33.57 25.76 3.01
C ASP A 251 32.93 24.39 3.33
N LEU A 252 31.93 23.98 2.56
CA LEU A 252 31.30 22.66 2.71
C LEU A 252 32.22 21.56 2.18
N ASP A 253 32.47 20.56 3.02
CA ASP A 253 33.30 19.39 2.69
C ASP A 253 32.76 18.61 1.49
N ASP A 254 33.68 18.02 0.71
CA ASP A 254 33.35 17.36 -0.56
C ASP A 254 32.45 16.12 -0.37
N GLU A 255 32.61 15.41 0.75
CA GLU A 255 31.79 14.23 1.09
C GLU A 255 30.34 14.62 1.45
N ASP A 256 30.18 15.64 2.30
CA ASP A 256 28.87 16.15 2.69
C ASP A 256 28.17 16.80 1.51
N ARG A 257 28.91 17.54 0.67
CA ARG A 257 28.41 18.10 -0.59
C ARG A 257 27.85 17.01 -1.50
N ALA A 258 28.59 15.92 -1.73
CA ALA A 258 28.11 14.82 -2.57
C ALA A 258 26.83 14.19 -2.01
N THR A 259 26.76 14.02 -0.68
CA THR A 259 25.57 13.51 0.01
C THR A 259 24.37 14.45 -0.16
N LEU A 260 24.57 15.75 0.05
CA LEU A 260 23.53 16.76 -0.07
C LEU A 260 23.05 16.91 -1.53
N ILE A 261 23.93 16.86 -2.52
CA ILE A 261 23.58 16.82 -3.95
C ILE A 261 22.62 15.66 -4.24
N SER A 262 22.96 14.45 -3.77
CA SER A 262 22.10 13.28 -3.97
C SER A 262 20.73 13.44 -3.30
N GLN A 263 20.69 14.02 -2.10
CA GLN A 263 19.44 14.25 -1.36
C GLN A 263 18.56 15.29 -2.05
N VAL A 264 19.15 16.43 -2.45
CA VAL A 264 18.46 17.52 -3.15
C VAL A 264 17.93 17.04 -4.50
N SER A 265 18.74 16.33 -5.30
CA SER A 265 18.31 15.78 -6.59
C SER A 265 17.16 14.78 -6.46
N THR A 266 17.18 13.93 -5.43
CA THR A 266 16.08 13.00 -5.16
C THR A 266 14.80 13.75 -4.78
N LEU A 267 14.90 14.81 -3.97
CA LEU A 267 13.77 15.65 -3.59
C LEU A 267 13.18 16.37 -4.80
N GLU A 268 14.02 17.00 -5.63
CA GLU A 268 13.60 17.70 -6.86
C GLU A 268 12.79 16.78 -7.78
N ASN A 269 13.34 15.60 -8.10
CA ASN A 269 12.66 14.60 -8.93
C ASN A 269 11.32 14.15 -8.34
N SER A 270 11.27 13.96 -7.02
CA SER A 270 10.03 13.61 -6.32
C SER A 270 8.97 14.71 -6.43
N LEU A 271 9.35 15.97 -6.23
CA LEU A 271 8.44 17.12 -6.34
C LEU A 271 7.93 17.30 -7.77
N ILE A 272 8.80 17.21 -8.77
CA ILE A 272 8.40 17.26 -10.20
C ILE A 272 7.41 16.14 -10.52
N SER A 273 7.69 14.92 -10.07
CA SER A 273 6.78 13.78 -10.30
C SER A 273 5.42 13.98 -9.63
N GLN A 274 5.38 14.57 -8.43
CA GLN A 274 4.12 14.86 -7.73
C GLN A 274 3.28 15.90 -8.48
N ILE A 275 3.91 17.00 -8.94
CA ILE A 275 3.23 18.04 -9.72
C ILE A 275 2.69 17.46 -11.02
N ASN A 276 3.49 16.69 -11.75
CA ASN A 276 3.04 16.04 -12.99
C ASN A 276 1.89 15.06 -12.76
N ALA A 277 1.90 14.33 -11.64
CA ALA A 277 0.80 13.43 -11.30
C ALA A 277 -0.49 14.19 -10.96
N GLN A 278 -0.39 15.30 -10.23
CA GLN A 278 -1.53 16.17 -9.92
C GLN A 278 -2.12 16.80 -11.19
N ASN A 279 -1.28 17.36 -12.06
CA ASN A 279 -1.72 17.92 -13.34
C ASN A 279 -2.46 16.88 -14.19
N ARG A 280 -1.93 15.66 -14.32
CA ARG A 280 -2.60 14.57 -15.03
C ARG A 280 -3.95 14.20 -14.41
N GLN A 281 -4.03 14.20 -13.08
CA GLN A 281 -5.28 13.90 -12.38
C GLN A 281 -6.32 15.00 -12.64
N GLU A 282 -5.93 16.26 -12.58
CA GLU A 282 -6.79 17.42 -12.89
C GLU A 282 -7.24 17.41 -14.35
N GLU A 283 -6.34 17.19 -15.30
CA GLU A 283 -6.66 17.04 -16.72
C GLU A 283 -7.66 15.89 -16.95
N SER A 284 -7.41 14.72 -16.37
CA SER A 284 -8.32 13.57 -16.48
C SER A 284 -9.69 13.82 -15.85
N ALA A 285 -9.76 14.62 -14.78
CA ALA A 285 -11.01 14.98 -14.14
C ALA A 285 -11.79 16.00 -14.98
N ALA A 286 -11.08 16.98 -15.56
CA ALA A 286 -11.64 17.97 -16.47
C ALA A 286 -12.17 17.32 -17.76
N ASP A 287 -11.42 16.40 -18.36
CA ASP A 287 -11.85 15.67 -19.56
C ASP A 287 -13.07 14.79 -19.27
N ARG A 288 -13.08 14.06 -18.14
CA ARG A 288 -14.27 13.29 -17.71
C ARG A 288 -15.50 14.17 -17.51
N ALA A 289 -15.32 15.35 -16.90
CA ALA A 289 -16.41 16.30 -16.72
C ALA A 289 -16.90 16.91 -18.05
N ARG A 290 -16.02 17.10 -19.03
CA ARG A 290 -16.40 17.55 -20.39
C ARG A 290 -17.19 16.49 -21.13
N ILE A 291 -16.71 15.24 -21.13
CA ILE A 291 -17.39 14.09 -21.77
C ILE A 291 -18.79 13.91 -21.18
N LYS A 292 -18.92 13.97 -19.86
CA LYS A 292 -20.22 13.86 -19.17
C LYS A 292 -21.18 14.98 -19.61
N ARG A 293 -20.73 16.24 -19.64
CA ARG A 293 -21.54 17.38 -20.12
C ARG A 293 -21.98 17.20 -21.57
N HIS A 294 -21.07 16.81 -22.47
CA HIS A 294 -21.39 16.53 -23.88
C HIS A 294 -22.45 15.46 -24.05
N ARG A 295 -22.40 14.40 -23.22
CA ARG A 295 -23.38 13.32 -23.24
C ARG A 295 -24.74 13.78 -22.74
N GLU A 296 -24.79 14.48 -21.60
CA GLU A 296 -26.03 15.00 -21.03
C GLU A 296 -26.70 16.01 -21.96
N GLY A 297 -25.92 16.89 -22.59
CA GLY A 297 -26.45 17.84 -23.57
C GLY A 297 -27.03 17.14 -24.79
N LEU A 298 -26.29 16.22 -25.40
CA LEU A 298 -26.80 15.47 -26.57
C LEU A 298 -28.04 14.64 -26.22
N SER A 299 -28.07 14.03 -25.04
CA SER A 299 -29.25 13.30 -24.55
C SER A 299 -30.49 14.17 -24.47
N LYS A 300 -30.40 15.36 -23.88
CA LYS A 300 -31.53 16.31 -23.80
C LYS A 300 -32.08 16.64 -25.18
N VAL A 301 -31.21 16.83 -26.18
CA VAL A 301 -31.65 17.09 -27.55
C VAL A 301 -32.35 15.87 -28.15
N LEU A 302 -31.80 14.67 -27.99
CA LEU A 302 -32.40 13.44 -28.51
C LEU A 302 -33.75 13.15 -27.86
N GLN A 303 -33.87 13.29 -26.54
CA GLN A 303 -35.13 13.10 -25.81
C GLN A 303 -36.21 14.10 -26.25
N SER A 304 -35.84 15.32 -26.61
CA SER A 304 -36.81 16.32 -27.08
C SER A 304 -37.50 15.93 -28.40
N PHE A 305 -36.98 14.96 -29.15
CA PHE A 305 -37.68 14.44 -30.34
C PHE A 305 -38.93 13.63 -30.01
N ASP A 306 -39.05 13.10 -28.80
CA ASP A 306 -40.23 12.36 -28.29
C ASP A 306 -41.30 13.30 -27.68
N ASP A 307 -40.93 14.55 -27.39
CA ASP A 307 -41.82 15.53 -26.76
C ASP A 307 -42.74 16.24 -27.77
N ILE A 308 -43.98 16.56 -27.34
CA ILE A 308 -44.99 17.29 -28.13
C ILE A 308 -44.48 18.66 -28.60
N THR A 309 -43.50 19.23 -27.89
CA THR A 309 -42.79 20.46 -28.24
C THR A 309 -41.30 20.15 -28.40
N PRO A 310 -40.84 19.81 -29.61
CA PRO A 310 -39.43 19.54 -29.85
C PRO A 310 -38.59 20.79 -29.58
N MET A 311 -37.35 20.58 -29.11
CA MET A 311 -36.40 21.64 -28.82
C MET A 311 -36.18 22.51 -30.07
N LEU A 312 -36.16 23.84 -29.89
CA LEU A 312 -35.94 24.77 -30.98
C LEU A 312 -34.47 24.78 -31.40
N PHE A 313 -34.19 25.08 -32.67
CA PHE A 313 -32.82 25.16 -33.18
C PHE A 313 -31.96 26.21 -32.44
N ASP A 314 -32.58 27.30 -31.96
CA ASP A 314 -31.90 28.32 -31.15
C ASP A 314 -31.43 27.75 -29.80
N GLU A 315 -32.18 26.83 -29.20
CA GLU A 315 -31.80 26.17 -27.94
C GLU A 315 -30.63 25.20 -28.16
N VAL A 316 -30.64 24.45 -29.26
CA VAL A 316 -29.50 23.60 -29.68
C VAL A 316 -28.25 24.44 -29.96
N SER A 317 -28.42 25.65 -30.50
CA SER A 317 -27.31 26.58 -30.73
C SER A 317 -26.72 27.11 -29.42
N VAL A 318 -27.55 27.44 -28.43
CA VAL A 318 -27.10 27.81 -27.07
C VAL A 318 -26.36 26.66 -26.39
N MET A 319 -26.81 25.41 -26.56
CA MET A 319 -26.11 24.23 -26.03
C MET A 319 -24.73 24.03 -26.66
N PHE A 320 -24.58 24.33 -27.95
CA PHE A 320 -23.26 24.33 -28.60
C PHE A 320 -22.36 25.46 -28.08
N GLU A 321 -22.89 26.66 -27.89
CA GLU A 321 -22.16 27.79 -27.32
C GLU A 321 -21.71 27.53 -25.88
N ASN A 322 -22.48 26.78 -25.10
CA ASN A 322 -22.16 26.39 -23.72
C ASN A 322 -21.23 25.17 -23.60
N ASP A 323 -20.72 24.63 -24.71
CA ASP A 323 -19.92 23.39 -24.74
C ASP A 323 -20.67 22.18 -24.13
N GLU A 324 -21.99 22.12 -24.31
CA GLU A 324 -22.85 20.98 -23.90
C GLU A 324 -23.02 19.96 -25.02
N ILE A 325 -22.68 20.30 -26.27
CA ILE A 325 -22.66 19.37 -27.41
C ILE A 325 -21.43 19.63 -28.28
N SER A 326 -20.89 18.58 -28.89
CA SER A 326 -19.70 18.71 -29.76
C SER A 326 -20.04 19.41 -31.08
N ASN A 327 -19.05 20.03 -31.73
CA ASN A 327 -19.21 20.64 -33.06
C ASN A 327 -19.70 19.65 -34.12
N SER A 328 -19.24 18.39 -34.07
CA SER A 328 -19.72 17.34 -34.96
C SER A 328 -21.19 16.99 -34.72
N ASP A 329 -21.62 17.02 -33.47
CA ASP A 329 -23.01 16.71 -33.11
C ASP A 329 -23.93 17.89 -33.43
N PHE A 330 -23.48 19.13 -33.22
CA PHE A 330 -24.19 20.33 -33.63
C PHE A 330 -24.44 20.38 -35.14
N LYS A 331 -23.42 20.08 -35.96
CA LYS A 331 -23.57 20.04 -37.43
C LYS A 331 -24.60 19.01 -37.88
N TRP A 332 -24.51 17.80 -37.31
CA TRP A 332 -25.46 16.73 -37.60
C TRP A 332 -26.90 17.09 -37.18
N LEU A 333 -27.08 17.60 -35.96
CA LEU A 333 -28.38 18.06 -35.46
C LEU A 333 -28.97 19.16 -36.34
N ARG A 334 -28.15 20.12 -36.76
CA ARG A 334 -28.55 21.18 -37.69
C ARG A 334 -29.07 20.62 -39.01
N GLU A 335 -28.36 19.68 -39.63
CA GLU A 335 -28.79 19.04 -40.87
C GLU A 335 -30.10 18.27 -40.70
N LYS A 336 -30.25 17.53 -39.59
CA LYS A 336 -31.44 16.72 -39.30
C LYS A 336 -32.66 17.53 -38.86
N MET A 337 -32.49 18.69 -38.24
CA MET A 337 -33.60 19.59 -37.87
C MET A 337 -34.11 20.40 -39.07
N MET A 338 -33.28 20.65 -40.08
CA MET A 338 -33.66 21.38 -41.29
C MET A 338 -34.13 20.48 -42.44
N GLY A 339 -33.82 19.18 -42.41
CA GLY A 339 -34.23 18.20 -43.41
C GLY A 339 -35.42 17.34 -42.95
N GLY A 340 -36.49 17.33 -43.74
CA GLY A 340 -37.59 16.37 -43.58
C GLY A 340 -37.33 15.12 -44.40
N THR A 341 -36.81 14.06 -43.79
CA THR A 341 -36.76 12.73 -44.40
C THR A 341 -37.75 11.81 -43.72
N THR A 342 -38.50 11.06 -44.54
CA THR A 342 -39.28 9.90 -44.10
C THR A 342 -38.29 8.78 -43.81
N ASP A 343 -37.90 8.66 -42.54
CA ASP A 343 -36.97 7.62 -42.10
C ASP A 343 -37.77 6.31 -41.89
N ILE A 344 -37.26 5.20 -42.43
CA ILE A 344 -37.79 3.84 -42.18
C ILE A 344 -36.88 3.22 -41.13
N ASP A 345 -37.44 2.74 -40.03
CA ASP A 345 -36.68 2.11 -38.95
C ASP A 345 -36.22 0.70 -39.33
N ASP A 346 -34.98 0.37 -39.01
CA ASP A 346 -34.53 -1.02 -38.99
C ASP A 346 -35.00 -1.66 -37.67
N GLY A 347 -36.18 -2.29 -37.71
CA GLY A 347 -36.82 -2.87 -36.54
C GLY A 347 -35.97 -3.93 -35.82
N ASP A 348 -35.20 -4.73 -36.57
CA ASP A 348 -34.31 -5.74 -35.99
C ASP A 348 -33.14 -5.10 -35.25
N LEU A 349 -32.55 -4.05 -35.82
CA LEU A 349 -31.49 -3.27 -35.18
C LEU A 349 -31.99 -2.57 -33.91
N TYR A 350 -33.19 -1.98 -33.95
CA TYR A 350 -33.81 -1.34 -32.79
C TYR A 350 -34.02 -2.35 -31.65
N THR A 351 -34.61 -3.51 -31.94
CA THR A 351 -34.84 -4.57 -30.94
C THR A 351 -33.52 -5.11 -30.38
N ASP A 352 -32.49 -5.32 -31.22
CA ASP A 352 -31.17 -5.78 -30.76
C ASP A 352 -30.49 -4.77 -29.83
N LEU A 353 -30.48 -3.49 -30.19
CA LEU A 353 -29.91 -2.43 -29.34
C LEU A 353 -30.70 -2.29 -28.03
N HIS A 354 -32.03 -2.32 -28.08
CA HIS A 354 -32.85 -2.27 -26.88
C HIS A 354 -32.53 -3.42 -25.91
N ARG A 355 -32.36 -4.62 -26.46
CA ARG A 355 -31.96 -5.80 -25.69
C ARG A 355 -30.59 -5.64 -25.06
N GLN A 356 -29.59 -5.18 -25.82
CA GLN A 356 -28.23 -4.97 -25.29
C GLN A 356 -28.24 -3.92 -24.15
N ILE A 357 -29.07 -2.88 -24.25
CA ILE A 357 -29.26 -1.87 -23.19
C ILE A 357 -29.82 -2.50 -21.91
N LEU A 358 -30.84 -3.33 -21.99
CA LEU A 358 -31.43 -4.00 -20.82
C LEU A 358 -30.46 -4.98 -20.13
N GLN A 359 -29.56 -5.57 -20.93
CA GLN A 359 -28.57 -6.55 -20.48
C GLN A 359 -27.27 -5.95 -19.97
N ALA A 360 -26.99 -4.69 -20.29
CA ALA A 360 -25.79 -3.98 -19.85
C ALA A 360 -25.63 -4.03 -18.32
N THR A 361 -24.38 -4.22 -17.89
CA THR A 361 -23.99 -4.48 -16.49
C THR A 361 -23.21 -3.34 -15.86
N ASP A 362 -22.55 -2.51 -16.67
CA ASP A 362 -21.79 -1.35 -16.22
C ASP A 362 -22.02 -0.10 -17.09
N ASP A 363 -21.54 1.03 -16.59
CA ASP A 363 -21.67 2.33 -17.28
C ASP A 363 -20.84 2.40 -18.57
N GLU A 364 -19.76 1.62 -18.71
CA GLU A 364 -18.92 1.60 -19.91
C GLU A 364 -19.63 0.92 -21.08
N GLU A 365 -20.34 -0.18 -20.82
CA GLU A 365 -21.20 -0.85 -21.79
C GLU A 365 -22.35 0.07 -22.26
N LEU A 366 -23.00 0.77 -21.32
CA LEU A 366 -24.05 1.74 -21.63
C LEU A 366 -23.50 2.93 -22.45
N ASP A 367 -22.26 3.35 -22.20
CA ASP A 367 -21.58 4.40 -22.95
C ASP A 367 -21.30 4.00 -24.39
N TYR A 368 -20.79 2.77 -24.57
CA TYR A 368 -20.60 2.20 -25.89
C TYR A 368 -21.91 2.07 -26.67
N LEU A 369 -23.00 1.66 -25.99
CA LEU A 369 -24.32 1.57 -26.60
C LEU A 369 -24.88 2.95 -26.97
N PHE A 370 -24.66 3.97 -26.14
CA PHE A 370 -25.04 5.34 -26.47
C PHE A 370 -24.33 5.85 -27.73
N ASP A 371 -23.03 5.63 -27.85
CA ASP A 371 -22.27 5.98 -29.05
C ASP A 371 -22.70 5.15 -30.27
N THR A 372 -23.07 3.89 -30.05
CA THR A 372 -23.59 3.02 -31.11
C THR A 372 -24.93 3.53 -31.62
N VAL A 373 -25.90 3.81 -30.73
CA VAL A 373 -27.20 4.41 -31.08
C VAL A 373 -26.98 5.69 -31.88
N LYS A 374 -26.18 6.61 -31.34
CA LYS A 374 -25.79 7.87 -32.00
C LYS A 374 -25.25 7.64 -33.41
N ASN A 375 -24.34 6.70 -33.59
CA ASN A 375 -23.75 6.42 -34.90
C ASN A 375 -24.76 5.79 -35.87
N GLN A 376 -25.64 4.90 -35.40
CA GLN A 376 -26.70 4.33 -36.24
C GLN A 376 -27.75 5.37 -36.63
N THR A 377 -28.08 6.31 -35.73
CA THR A 377 -28.94 7.47 -36.07
C THR A 377 -28.29 8.37 -37.12
N LYS A 378 -26.98 8.59 -37.05
CA LYS A 378 -26.23 9.35 -38.07
C LYS A 378 -26.20 8.67 -39.45
N LEU A 379 -26.35 7.35 -39.47
CA LEU A 379 -26.39 6.53 -40.68
C LEU A 379 -27.81 6.30 -41.20
N ASP A 380 -28.82 6.98 -40.64
CA ASP A 380 -30.23 6.88 -41.03
C ASP A 380 -30.81 5.47 -40.91
N LYS A 381 -30.23 4.61 -40.05
CA LYS A 381 -30.76 3.27 -39.76
C LYS A 381 -31.76 3.23 -38.62
N LEU A 382 -31.75 4.27 -37.78
CA LEU A 382 -32.71 4.46 -36.71
C LEU A 382 -33.45 5.78 -36.95
N THR A 383 -34.76 5.77 -36.75
CA THR A 383 -35.55 7.00 -36.78
C THR A 383 -35.20 7.90 -35.59
N LYS A 384 -35.64 9.17 -35.63
CA LYS A 384 -35.47 10.12 -34.52
C LYS A 384 -36.18 9.62 -33.25
N GLU A 385 -37.40 9.12 -33.41
CA GLU A 385 -38.24 8.59 -32.33
C GLU A 385 -37.61 7.34 -31.71
N SER A 386 -37.16 6.39 -32.54
CA SER A 386 -36.48 5.17 -32.10
C SER A 386 -35.15 5.47 -31.40
N SER A 387 -34.39 6.44 -31.91
CA SER A 387 -33.14 6.88 -31.30
C SER A 387 -33.37 7.58 -29.96
N ALA A 388 -34.43 8.38 -29.85
CA ALA A 388 -34.86 9.01 -28.61
C ALA A 388 -35.27 7.96 -27.57
N ALA A 389 -36.06 6.96 -27.98
CA ALA A 389 -36.51 5.86 -27.12
C ALA A 389 -35.34 5.00 -26.60
N LEU A 390 -34.39 4.62 -27.46
CA LEU A 390 -33.18 3.87 -27.05
C LEU A 390 -32.30 4.72 -26.12
N THR A 391 -32.15 6.01 -26.43
CA THR A 391 -31.39 6.92 -25.57
C THR A 391 -32.03 7.04 -24.19
N LYS A 392 -33.35 7.20 -24.13
CA LYS A 392 -34.11 7.22 -22.88
C LYS A 392 -33.93 5.91 -22.10
N ALA A 393 -34.01 4.76 -22.76
CA ALA A 393 -33.78 3.47 -22.13
C ALA A 393 -32.37 3.31 -21.54
N ILE A 394 -31.33 3.86 -22.19
CA ILE A 394 -29.96 3.89 -21.66
C ILE A 394 -29.89 4.68 -20.35
N PHE A 395 -30.54 5.84 -20.28
CA PHE A 395 -30.56 6.64 -19.05
C PHE A 395 -31.43 5.99 -17.97
N GLU A 396 -32.58 5.40 -18.33
CA GLU A 396 -33.43 4.67 -17.38
C GLU A 396 -32.72 3.47 -16.75
N GLN A 397 -31.87 2.77 -17.52
CA GLN A 397 -31.02 1.67 -17.03
C GLN A 397 -29.87 2.20 -16.16
N ARG A 398 -29.23 3.31 -16.56
CA ARG A 398 -28.17 3.96 -15.79
C ARG A 398 -28.66 4.49 -14.44
N ASP A 399 -29.86 5.05 -14.42
CA ASP A 399 -30.49 5.62 -13.23
C ASP A 399 -31.21 4.55 -12.39
N ASP A 400 -31.13 3.27 -12.80
CA ASP A 400 -31.66 2.11 -12.07
C ASP A 400 -33.16 2.25 -11.71
N THR A 401 -33.93 2.79 -12.66
CA THR A 401 -35.36 3.08 -12.48
C THR A 401 -36.20 1.82 -12.25
N ASP A 402 -37.33 1.94 -11.55
CA ASP A 402 -38.21 0.80 -11.27
C ASP A 402 -38.73 0.14 -12.56
N LEU A 403 -39.00 0.93 -13.60
CA LEU A 403 -39.44 0.43 -14.92
C LEU A 403 -38.34 -0.38 -15.62
N ALA A 404 -37.09 0.09 -15.60
CA ALA A 404 -35.96 -0.63 -16.17
C ALA A 404 -35.69 -1.95 -15.43
N LYS A 405 -35.79 -1.93 -14.09
CA LYS A 405 -35.74 -3.15 -13.26
C LYS A 405 -36.84 -4.14 -13.61
N GLU A 406 -38.07 -3.68 -13.78
CA GLU A 406 -39.19 -4.54 -14.19
C GLU A 406 -38.95 -5.15 -15.58
N LYS A 407 -38.56 -4.35 -16.58
CA LYS A 407 -38.24 -4.85 -17.93
C LYS A 407 -37.14 -5.92 -17.89
N LYS A 408 -36.05 -5.67 -17.16
CA LYS A 408 -34.95 -6.62 -16.96
C LYS A 408 -35.40 -7.89 -16.23
N MET A 409 -36.22 -7.75 -15.19
CA MET A 409 -36.75 -8.87 -14.42
C MET A 409 -37.63 -9.78 -15.29
N TYR A 410 -38.60 -9.21 -16.01
CA TYR A 410 -39.53 -10.00 -16.84
C TYR A 410 -38.87 -10.58 -18.08
N SER A 411 -37.91 -9.88 -18.71
CA SER A 411 -37.05 -10.45 -19.76
C SER A 411 -36.30 -11.69 -19.23
N GLY A 412 -35.74 -11.60 -18.01
CA GLY A 412 -35.10 -12.74 -17.34
C GLY A 412 -36.06 -13.84 -16.87
N LEU A 413 -37.37 -13.58 -16.80
CA LEU A 413 -38.40 -14.60 -16.55
C LEU A 413 -38.80 -15.32 -17.85
N ILE A 414 -38.84 -14.61 -18.98
CA ILE A 414 -39.02 -15.24 -20.31
C ILE A 414 -37.92 -16.28 -20.55
N ASP A 415 -36.66 -15.92 -20.27
CA ASP A 415 -35.50 -16.83 -20.36
C ASP A 415 -35.62 -18.09 -19.47
N LYS A 416 -36.56 -18.09 -18.51
CA LYS A 416 -36.80 -19.20 -17.57
C LYS A 416 -38.12 -19.93 -17.83
N LEU A 417 -38.85 -19.60 -18.89
CA LEU A 417 -40.12 -20.26 -19.22
C LEU A 417 -39.90 -21.75 -19.50
N THR A 418 -40.45 -22.59 -18.63
CA THR A 418 -40.47 -24.05 -18.78
C THR A 418 -41.90 -24.55 -18.78
N ALA A 419 -42.29 -25.35 -19.77
CA ALA A 419 -43.58 -26.02 -19.78
C ALA A 419 -43.53 -27.30 -18.94
N ASN A 420 -44.49 -27.49 -18.04
CA ASN A 420 -44.59 -28.67 -17.18
C ASN A 420 -45.36 -29.80 -17.90
N ILE A 421 -44.89 -30.19 -19.08
CA ILE A 421 -45.54 -31.18 -19.97
C ILE A 421 -44.83 -32.53 -19.81
N PRO A 422 -45.56 -33.67 -19.76
CA PRO A 422 -44.95 -35.00 -19.67
C PRO A 422 -43.91 -35.23 -20.77
N LYS A 423 -42.69 -35.65 -20.38
CA LYS A 423 -41.52 -35.81 -21.27
C LYS A 423 -41.72 -36.74 -22.48
N GLU A 424 -42.78 -37.54 -22.51
CA GLU A 424 -43.05 -38.54 -23.53
C GLU A 424 -43.65 -37.96 -24.82
N SER A 425 -44.08 -36.70 -24.81
CA SER A 425 -44.68 -35.99 -25.96
C SER A 425 -43.79 -34.89 -26.56
N TYR A 426 -42.49 -34.86 -26.22
CA TYR A 426 -41.66 -33.66 -26.28
C TYR A 426 -40.48 -33.74 -27.27
N ASP A 427 -40.39 -32.77 -28.18
CA ASP A 427 -39.18 -32.50 -28.98
C ASP A 427 -38.44 -31.28 -28.42
N ALA A 428 -37.23 -31.50 -27.90
CA ALA A 428 -36.39 -30.46 -27.30
C ALA A 428 -35.95 -29.38 -28.29
N SER A 429 -35.91 -29.68 -29.59
CA SER A 429 -35.54 -28.70 -30.63
C SER A 429 -36.66 -27.68 -30.87
N VAL A 430 -37.92 -28.11 -30.81
CA VAL A 430 -39.12 -27.27 -30.97
C VAL A 430 -39.25 -26.28 -29.82
N ALA A 431 -39.00 -26.72 -28.58
CA ALA A 431 -39.06 -25.86 -27.41
C ALA A 431 -37.99 -24.75 -27.43
N GLY A 432 -36.79 -25.02 -27.94
CA GLY A 432 -35.74 -24.01 -28.06
C GLY A 432 -36.09 -22.91 -29.07
N ILE A 433 -36.71 -23.27 -30.19
CA ILE A 433 -37.17 -22.31 -31.21
C ILE A 433 -38.31 -21.47 -30.65
N LEU A 434 -39.32 -22.10 -30.06
CA LEU A 434 -40.49 -21.41 -29.49
C LEU A 434 -40.09 -20.47 -28.34
N HIS A 435 -39.08 -20.83 -27.56
CA HIS A 435 -38.54 -19.98 -26.50
C HIS A 435 -37.84 -18.74 -27.06
N ASN A 436 -37.09 -18.88 -28.15
CA ASN A 436 -36.48 -17.75 -28.84
C ASN A 436 -37.54 -16.82 -29.46
N GLU A 437 -38.61 -17.39 -30.04
CA GLU A 437 -39.76 -16.61 -30.52
C GLU A 437 -40.46 -15.86 -29.38
N ALA A 438 -40.69 -16.51 -28.23
CA ALA A 438 -41.28 -15.88 -27.05
C ALA A 438 -40.45 -14.68 -26.58
N ARG A 439 -39.13 -14.84 -26.58
CA ARG A 439 -38.21 -13.75 -26.25
C ARG A 439 -38.26 -12.60 -27.25
N ILE A 440 -38.21 -12.88 -28.54
CA ILE A 440 -38.32 -11.86 -29.60
C ILE A 440 -39.65 -11.11 -29.47
N LEU A 441 -40.75 -11.83 -29.24
CA LEU A 441 -42.07 -11.24 -29.11
C LEU A 441 -42.15 -10.35 -27.86
N PHE A 442 -41.67 -10.83 -26.72
CA PHE A 442 -41.64 -10.03 -25.50
C PHE A 442 -40.84 -8.75 -25.70
N ASP A 443 -39.61 -8.87 -26.22
CA ASP A 443 -38.73 -7.73 -26.47
C ASP A 443 -39.38 -6.74 -27.46
N ARG A 444 -40.09 -7.22 -28.49
CA ARG A 444 -40.86 -6.38 -29.42
C ARG A 444 -41.99 -5.61 -28.72
N ILE A 445 -42.77 -6.28 -27.85
CA ILE A 445 -43.90 -5.66 -27.13
C ILE A 445 -43.43 -4.57 -26.16
N ILE A 446 -42.32 -4.78 -25.44
CA ILE A 446 -41.84 -3.80 -24.44
C ILE A 446 -40.96 -2.70 -25.03
N SER A 447 -40.50 -2.88 -26.27
CA SER A 447 -39.70 -1.91 -27.02
C SER A 447 -40.55 -1.06 -27.97
N ASP A 448 -41.74 -1.50 -28.39
CA ASP A 448 -42.64 -0.70 -29.22
C ASP A 448 -43.21 0.50 -28.44
N PRO A 449 -42.93 1.75 -28.86
CA PRO A 449 -43.46 2.95 -28.21
C PRO A 449 -45.00 3.06 -28.27
N ASN A 450 -45.66 2.33 -29.17
CA ASN A 450 -47.12 2.30 -29.31
C ASN A 450 -47.79 1.19 -28.48
N SER A 451 -47.02 0.28 -27.90
CA SER A 451 -47.53 -0.76 -27.03
C SER A 451 -48.00 -0.15 -25.71
N LYS A 452 -49.27 -0.40 -25.36
CA LYS A 452 -49.85 0.03 -24.06
C LYS A 452 -49.66 -1.01 -22.96
N MET A 453 -48.94 -2.10 -23.22
CA MET A 453 -48.77 -3.20 -22.28
C MET A 453 -47.68 -2.86 -21.26
N THR A 454 -47.94 -3.12 -19.97
CA THR A 454 -46.88 -3.08 -18.95
C THR A 454 -45.93 -4.26 -19.15
N PRO A 455 -44.67 -4.20 -18.67
CA PRO A 455 -43.73 -5.32 -18.78
C PRO A 455 -44.30 -6.63 -18.21
N LYS A 456 -45.08 -6.54 -17.13
CA LYS A 456 -45.79 -7.69 -16.57
C LYS A 456 -46.88 -8.22 -17.51
N ALA A 457 -47.74 -7.34 -18.04
CA ALA A 457 -48.82 -7.76 -18.94
C ALA A 457 -48.28 -8.37 -20.23
N ALA A 458 -47.18 -7.82 -20.76
CA ALA A 458 -46.45 -8.37 -21.90
C ALA A 458 -45.88 -9.76 -21.56
N TYR A 459 -45.30 -9.94 -20.38
CA TYR A 459 -44.82 -11.23 -19.92
C TYR A 459 -45.95 -12.25 -19.80
N ASP A 460 -47.05 -11.90 -19.12
CA ASP A 460 -48.20 -12.79 -18.92
C ASP A 460 -48.77 -13.22 -20.28
N TYR A 461 -48.95 -12.28 -21.22
CA TYR A 461 -49.40 -12.55 -22.58
C TYR A 461 -48.47 -13.49 -23.36
N VAL A 462 -47.17 -13.21 -23.36
CA VAL A 462 -46.18 -14.04 -24.08
C VAL A 462 -46.02 -15.41 -23.42
N ALA A 463 -46.07 -15.49 -22.09
CA ALA A 463 -45.98 -16.74 -21.35
C ALA A 463 -47.18 -17.64 -21.65
N ASP A 464 -48.39 -17.09 -21.71
CA ASP A 464 -49.61 -17.83 -22.09
C ASP A 464 -49.48 -18.37 -23.52
N LEU A 465 -49.05 -17.53 -24.46
CA LEU A 465 -48.80 -17.94 -25.85
C LEU A 465 -47.72 -19.02 -25.97
N TYR A 466 -46.65 -18.92 -25.18
CA TYR A 466 -45.59 -19.93 -25.12
C TYR A 466 -46.11 -21.26 -24.59
N LEU A 467 -46.88 -21.25 -23.49
CA LEU A 467 -47.46 -22.46 -22.91
C LEU A 467 -48.47 -23.12 -23.85
N ASP A 468 -49.24 -22.32 -24.58
CA ASP A 468 -50.13 -22.77 -25.64
C ASP A 468 -49.38 -23.43 -26.80
N GLY A 469 -48.33 -22.78 -27.30
CA GLY A 469 -47.51 -23.32 -28.38
C GLY A 469 -46.87 -24.65 -27.99
N MET A 470 -46.42 -24.73 -26.73
CA MET A 470 -45.90 -25.93 -26.10
C MET A 470 -46.97 -27.04 -25.97
N GLY A 471 -48.20 -26.69 -25.62
CA GLY A 471 -49.33 -27.63 -25.55
C GLY A 471 -49.80 -28.15 -26.91
N LEU A 472 -49.65 -27.33 -27.96
CA LEU A 472 -49.99 -27.66 -29.35
C LEU A 472 -48.85 -28.37 -30.11
N GLY A 473 -47.64 -28.42 -29.56
CA GLY A 473 -46.47 -29.02 -30.20
C GLY A 473 -45.97 -28.25 -31.43
N VAL A 474 -46.20 -26.94 -31.49
CA VAL A 474 -45.77 -26.08 -32.61
C VAL A 474 -44.46 -25.36 -32.30
N SER A 475 -43.65 -25.11 -33.34
CA SER A 475 -42.36 -24.40 -33.23
C SER A 475 -42.48 -22.88 -33.37
N TYR A 476 -43.68 -22.33 -33.28
CA TYR A 476 -43.97 -20.90 -33.46
C TYR A 476 -45.05 -20.48 -32.46
N ILE A 477 -45.13 -19.18 -32.17
CA ILE A 477 -46.13 -18.64 -31.25
C ILE A 477 -47.53 -18.73 -31.88
N PRO A 478 -48.50 -19.43 -31.25
CA PRO A 478 -49.83 -19.58 -31.80
C PRO A 478 -50.63 -18.27 -31.69
N LEU A 479 -51.74 -18.19 -32.45
CA LEU A 479 -52.75 -17.13 -32.30
C LEU A 479 -53.37 -17.18 -30.90
N SER A 480 -53.74 -16.01 -30.35
CA SER A 480 -54.34 -15.88 -29.03
C SER A 480 -55.66 -16.65 -28.89
N ASP A 481 -56.02 -16.93 -27.65
CA ASP A 481 -57.26 -17.62 -27.30
C ASP A 481 -58.51 -16.93 -27.84
N GLN A 482 -58.53 -15.60 -27.97
CA GLN A 482 -59.68 -14.88 -28.53
C GLN A 482 -59.87 -15.21 -30.01
N THR A 483 -58.79 -15.15 -30.80
CA THR A 483 -58.78 -15.54 -32.21
C THR A 483 -59.06 -17.03 -32.39
N ARG A 484 -58.50 -17.87 -31.53
CA ARG A 484 -58.71 -19.32 -31.54
C ARG A 484 -60.16 -19.71 -31.22
N ASN A 485 -60.76 -19.09 -30.21
CA ASN A 485 -62.17 -19.31 -29.86
C ASN A 485 -63.12 -18.83 -30.95
N PHE A 486 -62.77 -17.75 -31.67
CA PHE A 486 -63.51 -17.34 -32.86
C PHE A 486 -63.44 -18.40 -33.98
N ILE A 487 -62.24 -18.94 -34.25
CA ILE A 487 -62.04 -20.04 -35.21
C ILE A 487 -62.90 -21.26 -34.83
N LEU A 488 -62.89 -21.65 -33.55
CA LEU A 488 -63.66 -22.78 -33.02
C LEU A 488 -65.18 -22.60 -33.20
N ARG A 489 -65.70 -21.38 -33.05
CA ARG A 489 -67.12 -21.07 -33.29
C ARG A 489 -67.50 -21.15 -34.75
N MET A 490 -66.61 -20.72 -35.65
CA MET A 490 -66.87 -20.64 -37.08
C MET A 490 -66.81 -22.01 -37.76
N ASN A 491 -65.97 -22.93 -37.28
CA ASN A 491 -65.71 -24.20 -37.94
C ASN A 491 -65.58 -25.37 -36.94
N PRO A 492 -66.68 -25.77 -36.28
CA PRO A 492 -66.66 -26.85 -35.29
C PRO A 492 -66.21 -28.21 -35.87
N GLU A 493 -66.31 -28.39 -37.19
CA GLU A 493 -66.02 -29.64 -37.89
C GLU A 493 -64.54 -29.84 -38.22
N LEU A 494 -63.70 -28.81 -38.02
CA LEU A 494 -62.25 -28.90 -38.20
C LEU A 494 -61.53 -29.59 -37.03
N PHE A 495 -62.27 -30.01 -36.00
CA PHE A 495 -61.75 -30.73 -34.84
C PHE A 495 -62.43 -32.08 -34.68
N SER A 496 -61.67 -33.18 -34.77
CA SER A 496 -62.18 -34.49 -34.36
C SER A 496 -62.03 -34.62 -32.84
N PHE A 497 -63.15 -34.73 -32.12
CA PHE A 497 -63.14 -35.10 -30.70
C PHE A 497 -62.59 -36.53 -30.57
N LYS A 498 -61.39 -36.70 -29.99
CA LYS A 498 -61.03 -37.99 -29.39
C LYS A 498 -61.62 -38.00 -27.98
N GLU A 499 -62.74 -38.70 -27.79
CA GLU A 499 -63.14 -39.12 -26.45
C GLU A 499 -62.09 -40.10 -25.92
N ASP A 500 -61.10 -39.59 -25.18
CA ASP A 500 -60.33 -40.44 -24.30
C ASP A 500 -61.17 -40.68 -23.03
N THR A 501 -61.74 -41.88 -22.91
CA THR A 501 -62.61 -42.26 -21.79
C THR A 501 -61.84 -42.63 -20.52
N SER A 502 -60.53 -42.35 -20.44
CA SER A 502 -59.72 -42.72 -19.29
C SER A 502 -59.00 -41.58 -18.58
N THR A 503 -59.70 -40.48 -18.24
CA THR A 503 -59.58 -39.83 -16.92
C THR A 503 -60.60 -38.69 -16.81
N ARG A 504 -61.47 -38.79 -15.79
CA ARG A 504 -62.40 -37.72 -15.40
C ARG A 504 -61.63 -36.61 -14.68
N ASN A 505 -61.88 -35.38 -15.10
CA ASN A 505 -61.41 -34.08 -14.58
C ASN A 505 -60.16 -33.53 -15.27
N ASP A 506 -60.31 -33.08 -16.51
CA ASP A 506 -59.87 -31.74 -16.95
C ASP A 506 -60.46 -31.49 -18.34
N PHE A 507 -61.11 -30.34 -18.54
CA PHE A 507 -61.50 -29.87 -19.87
C PHE A 507 -60.25 -29.39 -20.60
N SER A 508 -59.41 -30.32 -21.07
CA SER A 508 -58.38 -30.00 -22.06
C SER A 508 -59.04 -30.01 -23.44
N ILE A 509 -59.10 -28.84 -24.08
CA ILE A 509 -59.48 -28.73 -25.50
C ILE A 509 -58.23 -29.14 -26.31
N GLY A 510 -57.86 -30.41 -26.22
CA GLY A 510 -56.76 -31.02 -26.97
C GLY A 510 -57.30 -31.65 -28.25
N GLY A 511 -57.66 -30.82 -29.22
CA GLY A 511 -57.85 -31.27 -30.60
C GLY A 511 -56.70 -30.74 -31.44
N ASP A 512 -56.00 -31.60 -32.19
CA ASP A 512 -54.97 -31.20 -33.13
C ASP A 512 -55.52 -30.10 -34.05
N PHE A 513 -54.94 -28.90 -33.99
CA PHE A 513 -55.32 -27.77 -34.82
C PHE A 513 -54.85 -28.03 -36.25
N ASN A 514 -55.62 -28.82 -37.01
CA ASN A 514 -55.17 -29.30 -38.30
C ASN A 514 -55.43 -28.26 -39.41
N PHE A 515 -54.43 -27.41 -39.65
CA PHE A 515 -54.44 -26.46 -40.78
C PHE A 515 -54.59 -27.15 -42.14
N GLU A 516 -54.32 -28.45 -42.26
CA GLU A 516 -54.40 -29.17 -43.53
C GLU A 516 -55.81 -29.18 -44.16
N ASN A 517 -56.85 -29.00 -43.34
CA ASN A 517 -58.25 -28.95 -43.78
C ASN A 517 -58.76 -27.52 -44.00
N TRP A 518 -57.90 -26.50 -43.82
CA TRP A 518 -58.30 -25.12 -44.06
C TRP A 518 -58.46 -24.82 -45.55
N THR A 519 -59.36 -23.88 -45.86
CA THR A 519 -59.56 -23.30 -47.19
C THR A 519 -59.16 -21.83 -47.12
N SER A 520 -58.95 -21.20 -48.27
CA SER A 520 -58.68 -19.75 -48.33
C SER A 520 -59.82 -18.93 -47.72
N GLU A 521 -61.06 -19.43 -47.72
CA GLU A 521 -62.21 -18.77 -47.10
C GLU A 521 -62.12 -18.77 -45.56
N HIS A 522 -61.56 -19.82 -44.96
CA HIS A 522 -61.30 -19.84 -43.52
C HIS A 522 -60.29 -18.76 -43.11
N PHE A 523 -59.17 -18.64 -43.84
CA PHE A 523 -58.17 -17.58 -43.58
C PHE A 523 -58.76 -16.17 -43.74
N ILE A 524 -59.57 -15.92 -44.77
CA ILE A 524 -60.24 -14.63 -44.99
C ILE A 524 -61.23 -14.32 -43.87
N GLY A 525 -61.93 -15.33 -43.34
CA GLY A 525 -62.85 -15.17 -42.21
C GLY A 525 -62.14 -14.74 -40.93
N VAL A 526 -60.99 -15.34 -40.62
CA VAL A 526 -60.17 -15.00 -39.45
C VAL A 526 -59.51 -13.63 -39.62
N GLU A 527 -58.99 -13.33 -40.83
CA GLU A 527 -58.44 -12.02 -41.16
C GLU A 527 -59.46 -10.90 -40.94
N LYS A 528 -60.72 -11.11 -41.35
CA LYS A 528 -61.79 -10.13 -41.13
C LYS A 528 -62.12 -9.93 -39.66
N PHE A 529 -62.07 -10.99 -38.84
CA PHE A 529 -62.29 -10.89 -37.40
C PHE A 529 -61.17 -10.12 -36.71
N ILE A 530 -59.91 -10.47 -36.99
CA ILE A 530 -58.75 -9.78 -36.44
C ILE A 530 -58.79 -8.30 -36.80
N ARG A 531 -59.15 -7.95 -38.04
CA ARG A 531 -59.24 -6.56 -38.50
C ARG A 531 -60.50 -5.82 -38.02
N ASN A 532 -61.45 -6.48 -37.34
CA ASN A 532 -62.69 -5.86 -36.86
C ASN A 532 -62.61 -5.58 -35.35
N ASP A 533 -62.31 -4.31 -35.01
CA ASP A 533 -62.06 -3.81 -33.65
C ASP A 533 -63.22 -4.06 -32.66
N ALA A 534 -64.47 -4.02 -33.15
CA ALA A 534 -65.65 -4.14 -32.29
C ALA A 534 -66.02 -5.58 -31.89
N GLU A 535 -65.57 -6.58 -32.66
CA GLU A 535 -65.93 -8.00 -32.44
C GLU A 535 -64.76 -8.81 -31.87
N SER A 536 -63.52 -8.40 -32.13
CA SER A 536 -62.33 -9.11 -31.66
C SER A 536 -61.99 -8.83 -30.20
N GLY A 537 -62.22 -7.60 -29.74
CA GLY A 537 -61.77 -7.15 -28.42
C GLY A 537 -60.25 -6.99 -28.30
N LEU A 538 -59.53 -7.12 -29.42
CA LEU A 538 -58.09 -6.95 -29.53
C LEU A 538 -57.75 -5.47 -29.71
N SER A 539 -56.68 -4.98 -29.09
CA SER A 539 -56.12 -3.66 -29.38
C SER A 539 -55.52 -3.58 -30.79
N VAL A 540 -55.37 -2.38 -31.34
CA VAL A 540 -54.79 -2.15 -32.68
C VAL A 540 -53.44 -2.85 -32.89
N PHE A 541 -52.61 -2.89 -31.84
CA PHE A 541 -51.32 -3.59 -31.86
C PHE A 541 -51.52 -5.11 -31.88
N GLU A 542 -52.36 -5.66 -30.99
CA GLU A 542 -52.68 -7.10 -30.97
C GLU A 542 -53.30 -7.55 -32.30
N GLN A 543 -54.14 -6.73 -32.94
CA GLN A 543 -54.68 -7.00 -34.27
C GLN A 543 -53.57 -7.08 -35.33
N THR A 544 -52.58 -6.20 -35.26
CA THR A 544 -51.45 -6.19 -36.20
C THR A 544 -50.59 -7.43 -36.01
N LEU A 545 -50.28 -7.77 -34.76
CA LEU A 545 -49.51 -8.96 -34.41
C LEU A 545 -50.22 -10.25 -34.81
N GLU A 546 -51.49 -10.41 -34.44
CA GLU A 546 -52.32 -11.56 -34.82
C GLU A 546 -52.45 -11.69 -36.33
N TYR A 547 -52.51 -10.56 -37.04
CA TYR A 547 -52.57 -10.54 -38.49
C TYR A 547 -51.25 -11.02 -39.12
N GLU A 548 -50.10 -10.59 -38.61
CA GLU A 548 -48.79 -11.07 -39.05
C GLU A 548 -48.63 -12.57 -38.79
N THR A 549 -48.99 -13.04 -37.60
CA THR A 549 -48.98 -14.48 -37.26
C THR A 549 -49.91 -15.29 -38.16
N LEU A 550 -51.10 -14.75 -38.49
CA LEU A 550 -52.03 -15.39 -39.43
C LEU A 550 -51.46 -15.46 -40.85
N LEU A 551 -50.77 -14.41 -41.31
CA LEU A 551 -50.12 -14.39 -42.61
C LEU A 551 -48.98 -15.41 -42.71
N GLU A 552 -48.19 -15.55 -41.65
CA GLU A 552 -47.12 -16.54 -41.60
C GLU A 552 -47.68 -17.97 -41.62
N ALA A 553 -48.70 -18.25 -40.79
CA ALA A 553 -49.41 -19.53 -40.78
C ALA A 553 -50.03 -19.84 -42.15
N ARG A 554 -50.59 -18.83 -42.83
CA ARG A 554 -51.10 -18.95 -44.20
C ARG A 554 -49.99 -19.26 -45.19
N GLY A 555 -48.84 -18.60 -45.11
CA GLY A 555 -47.69 -18.85 -45.99
C GLY A 555 -47.16 -20.28 -45.86
N GLN A 556 -47.10 -20.80 -44.63
CA GLN A 556 -46.75 -22.21 -44.37
C GLN A 556 -47.79 -23.17 -44.94
N TRP A 557 -49.09 -22.89 -44.75
CA TRP A 557 -50.18 -23.65 -45.35
C TRP A 557 -50.12 -23.66 -46.88
N GLU A 558 -49.90 -22.50 -47.51
CA GLU A 558 -49.76 -22.39 -48.97
C GLU A 558 -48.57 -23.21 -49.48
N THR A 559 -47.44 -23.18 -48.76
CA THR A 559 -46.26 -23.99 -49.06
C THR A 559 -46.55 -25.50 -48.97
N MET A 560 -47.29 -25.94 -47.95
CA MET A 560 -47.72 -27.34 -47.80
C MET A 560 -48.75 -27.75 -48.86
N ALA A 561 -49.71 -26.88 -49.19
CA ALA A 561 -50.70 -27.11 -50.23
C ALA A 561 -50.06 -27.22 -51.63
N ILE A 562 -49.00 -26.43 -51.90
CA ILE A 562 -48.18 -26.54 -53.11
C ILE A 562 -47.46 -27.89 -53.15
N ARG A 563 -46.84 -28.33 -52.05
CA ARG A 563 -46.19 -29.65 -51.96
C ARG A 563 -47.17 -30.80 -52.23
N ARG A 564 -48.42 -30.72 -51.78
CA ARG A 564 -49.48 -31.73 -52.04
C ARG A 564 -49.96 -31.78 -53.48
N ARG A 565 -49.93 -30.65 -54.19
CA ARG A 565 -50.34 -30.56 -55.61
C ARG A 565 -49.24 -30.99 -56.58
N THR A 566 -48.04 -31.28 -56.10
CA THR A 566 -46.90 -31.69 -56.91
C THR A 566 -46.69 -33.21 -56.75
N PRO A 567 -46.92 -34.05 -57.77
CA PRO A 567 -46.73 -35.49 -57.64
C PRO A 567 -45.24 -35.83 -57.43
N THR A 568 -44.93 -36.54 -56.36
CA THR A 568 -43.59 -37.00 -56.01
C THR A 568 -43.14 -38.16 -56.91
N TYR A 569 -42.01 -38.02 -57.61
CA TYR A 569 -41.33 -39.10 -58.35
C TYR A 569 -40.06 -39.54 -57.59
N PRO A 570 -39.83 -40.84 -57.30
CA PRO A 570 -38.58 -41.31 -56.70
C PRO A 570 -37.57 -41.74 -57.79
N ASN A 571 -36.32 -41.28 -57.62
CA ASN A 571 -35.18 -41.38 -58.56
C ASN A 571 -34.68 -42.82 -58.79
N GLY A 572 -34.34 -43.18 -60.04
CA GLY A 572 -33.58 -44.40 -60.38
C GLY A 572 -32.06 -44.22 -60.19
N PHE A 573 -31.33 -45.34 -60.01
CA PHE A 573 -29.87 -45.38 -59.82
C PHE A 573 -29.23 -46.29 -60.88
N ILE A 574 -28.01 -45.97 -61.31
CA ILE A 574 -27.17 -46.81 -62.17
C ILE A 574 -25.92 -47.27 -61.40
N GLU A 575 -25.54 -48.54 -61.58
CA GLU A 575 -24.31 -49.14 -61.07
C GLU A 575 -23.21 -49.08 -62.14
N GLU A 576 -22.08 -48.45 -61.83
CA GLU A 576 -20.93 -48.29 -62.73
C GLU A 576 -19.67 -48.87 -62.05
N GLU A 577 -18.87 -49.63 -62.80
CA GLU A 577 -17.61 -50.18 -62.28
C GLU A 577 -16.44 -49.24 -62.66
N ILE A 578 -15.85 -48.59 -61.66
CA ILE A 578 -14.69 -47.71 -61.83
C ILE A 578 -13.54 -48.33 -61.05
N ASP A 579 -12.42 -48.60 -61.73
CA ASP A 579 -11.21 -49.19 -61.14
C ASP A 579 -11.44 -50.48 -60.33
N GLY A 580 -12.39 -51.31 -60.80
CA GLY A 580 -12.73 -52.60 -60.18
C GLY A 580 -13.65 -52.51 -58.97
N VAL A 581 -14.28 -51.35 -58.73
CA VAL A 581 -15.27 -51.13 -57.66
C VAL A 581 -16.59 -50.66 -58.27
N THR A 582 -17.68 -51.38 -57.97
CA THR A 582 -19.03 -50.98 -58.38
C THR A 582 -19.54 -49.84 -57.50
N VAL A 583 -19.85 -48.70 -58.12
CA VAL A 583 -20.37 -47.50 -57.46
C VAL A 583 -21.78 -47.22 -57.98
N LYS A 584 -22.72 -46.97 -57.06
CA LYS A 584 -24.09 -46.52 -57.38
C LYS A 584 -24.14 -45.00 -57.47
N ARG A 585 -24.53 -44.46 -58.62
CA ARG A 585 -24.88 -43.04 -58.75
C ARG A 585 -26.32 -42.86 -59.21
N MET A 586 -26.92 -41.74 -58.81
CA MET A 586 -28.25 -41.36 -59.30
C MET A 586 -28.18 -41.08 -60.81
N LEU A 587 -29.24 -41.45 -61.52
CA LEU A 587 -29.40 -41.07 -62.93
C LEU A 587 -29.49 -39.55 -63.04
N THR A 588 -28.80 -38.97 -64.02
CA THR A 588 -29.09 -37.61 -64.43
C THR A 588 -30.43 -37.57 -65.17
N LYS A 589 -31.05 -36.39 -65.26
CA LYS A 589 -32.37 -36.22 -65.88
C LYS A 589 -32.40 -36.75 -67.33
N GLU A 590 -31.36 -36.48 -68.11
CA GLU A 590 -31.25 -36.95 -69.49
C GLU A 590 -31.05 -38.47 -69.59
N GLU A 591 -30.34 -39.10 -68.64
CA GLU A 591 -30.17 -40.57 -68.59
C GLU A 591 -31.47 -41.28 -68.18
N TYR A 592 -32.20 -40.72 -67.22
CA TYR A 592 -33.52 -41.22 -66.81
C TYR A 592 -34.53 -41.14 -67.96
N ASP A 593 -34.58 -39.98 -68.64
CA ASP A 593 -35.48 -39.78 -69.77
C ASP A 593 -35.14 -40.77 -70.90
N LYS A 594 -33.86 -41.08 -71.13
CA LYS A 594 -33.44 -42.04 -72.16
C LYS A 594 -33.73 -43.49 -71.80
N GLU A 595 -33.65 -43.86 -70.52
CA GLU A 595 -33.88 -45.23 -70.04
C GLU A 595 -35.37 -45.57 -69.92
N MET A 596 -36.19 -44.58 -69.53
CA MET A 596 -37.64 -44.78 -69.34
C MET A 596 -38.49 -44.47 -70.57
N LEU A 597 -38.02 -43.59 -71.47
CA LEU A 597 -38.76 -43.21 -72.68
C LEU A 597 -38.20 -43.85 -73.97
N GLY A 598 -37.27 -44.81 -73.85
CA GLY A 598 -36.55 -45.53 -74.92
C GLY A 598 -36.94 -45.19 -76.36
N ASP A 599 -36.00 -44.63 -77.12
CA ASP A 599 -36.09 -44.20 -78.54
C ASP A 599 -37.42 -44.45 -79.30
#